data_AF-A0A2E5J1A4-F1
#
_entry.id   AF-A0A2E5J1A4-F1
#
_cell.length_a   1.000
_cell.length_b   1.000
_cell.length_c   1.000
_cell.angle_alpha   90.00
_cell.angle_beta   90.00
_cell.angle_gamma   90.00
#
_symmetry.space_group_name_H-M   'P 1'
#
loop_
_entity.id
_entity.type
_entity.pdbx_description
1 polymer ?
#
loop_
_entity_poly.entity_id
_entity_poly.type
_entity_poly.pdbx_seq_one_letter_code
_entity_poly.pdbx_strand_id
1 'polypeptide(L)'
;MKEKNASNTLLPHHIYQLKLIFLFVLGFFLFVFLWHIAAENNANMYLYQWWYFWIWESFYVIYLLKVRNTIPKKERINPKKRPIIYWVILGITLVALSQSSFSVERFLALDYSFIIFSLFLADSYWDFTQTITKT
;
A
#
# COMPACT_ATOMS: atom_id res chain seq x y z
N MET A 1 17.68 -1.05 41.84
CA MET A 1 17.54 -0.31 40.57
C MET A 1 17.56 -1.33 39.44
N LYS A 2 16.41 -1.71 38.88
CA LYS A 2 16.34 -2.62 37.72
C LYS A 2 16.14 -1.74 36.48
N GLU A 3 17.19 -1.60 35.67
CA GLU A 3 17.06 -1.08 34.31
C GLU A 3 16.03 -1.93 33.57
N LYS A 4 14.90 -1.30 33.28
CA LYS A 4 13.86 -1.87 32.44
C LYS A 4 14.39 -1.73 31.01
N ASN A 5 15.10 -2.75 30.55
CA ASN A 5 15.45 -2.90 29.13
C ASN A 5 14.14 -2.84 28.33
N ALA A 6 13.82 -1.65 27.82
CA ALA A 6 12.79 -1.47 26.82
C ALA A 6 13.25 -2.27 25.61
N SER A 7 12.70 -3.46 25.41
CA SER A 7 12.98 -4.25 24.23
C SER A 7 12.64 -3.38 23.02
N ASN A 8 13.61 -3.19 22.12
CA ASN A 8 13.47 -2.54 20.82
C ASN A 8 12.56 -3.36 19.88
N THR A 9 11.39 -3.75 20.36
CA THR A 9 10.39 -4.55 19.65
C THR A 9 9.38 -3.59 19.04
N LEU A 10 9.52 -3.36 17.73
CA LEU A 10 8.55 -2.59 16.94
C LEU A 10 7.14 -3.13 17.17
N LEU A 11 6.18 -2.24 17.37
CA LEU A 11 4.77 -2.62 17.50
C LEU A 11 4.31 -3.35 16.22
N PRO A 12 3.43 -4.36 16.31
CA PRO A 12 3.00 -5.16 15.15
C PRO A 12 2.45 -4.34 13.98
N HIS A 13 1.84 -3.18 14.25
CA HIS A 13 1.32 -2.29 13.22
C HIS A 13 2.42 -1.56 12.43
N HIS A 14 3.53 -1.15 13.08
CA HIS A 14 4.68 -0.57 12.38
C HIS A 14 5.34 -1.60 11.46
N ILE A 15 5.39 -2.86 11.88
CA ILE A 15 5.86 -3.97 11.04
C ILE A 15 4.95 -4.15 9.82
N TYR A 16 3.63 -4.01 9.99
CA TYR A 16 2.69 -4.05 8.88
C TYR A 16 2.87 -2.87 7.90
N GLN A 17 2.98 -1.64 8.41
CA GLN A 17 3.26 -0.43 7.61
C GLN A 17 4.55 -0.58 6.79
N LEU A 18 5.63 -1.04 7.43
CA LEU A 18 6.90 -1.24 6.76
C LEU A 18 6.80 -2.31 5.67
N LYS A 19 6.13 -3.44 5.95
CA LYS A 19 5.90 -4.49 4.95
C LYS A 19 5.05 -3.99 3.79
N LEU A 20 4.01 -3.21 4.05
CA LEU A 20 3.13 -2.62 3.06
C LEU A 20 3.92 -1.72 2.09
N ILE A 21 4.69 -0.78 2.62
CA ILE A 21 5.52 0.15 1.84
C ILE A 21 6.60 -0.62 1.08
N PHE A 22 7.33 -1.50 1.77
CA PHE A 22 8.39 -2.30 1.17
C PHE A 22 7.89 -3.14 0.00
N LEU A 23 6.78 -3.83 0.17
CA LEU A 23 6.23 -4.71 -0.85
C LEU A 23 5.67 -3.92 -2.04
N PHE A 24 5.12 -2.72 -1.81
CA PHE A 24 4.70 -1.83 -2.89
C PHE A 24 5.90 -1.32 -3.71
N VAL A 25 6.95 -0.85 -3.03
CA VAL A 25 8.19 -0.38 -3.69
C VAL A 25 8.86 -1.51 -4.46
N LEU A 26 8.94 -2.71 -3.88
CA LEU A 26 9.45 -3.91 -4.58
C LEU A 26 8.62 -4.20 -5.83
N GLY A 27 7.29 -4.12 -5.72
CA GLY A 27 6.38 -4.24 -6.85
C GLY A 27 6.67 -3.23 -7.94
N PHE A 28 6.78 -1.95 -7.59
CA PHE A 28 7.07 -0.88 -8.53
C PHE A 28 8.38 -1.15 -9.30
N PHE A 29 9.44 -1.56 -8.62
CA PHE A 29 10.70 -1.93 -9.30
C PHE A 29 10.53 -3.15 -10.21
N LEU A 30 9.76 -4.16 -9.79
CA LEU A 30 9.45 -5.32 -10.63
C LEU A 30 8.67 -4.90 -11.89
N PHE A 31 7.72 -3.96 -11.77
CA PHE A 31 6.99 -3.41 -12.90
C PHE A 31 7.93 -2.72 -13.90
N VAL A 32 8.80 -1.83 -13.41
CA VAL A 32 9.78 -1.12 -14.25
C VAL A 32 10.70 -2.12 -14.98
N PHE A 33 11.16 -3.15 -14.27
CA PHE A 33 11.99 -4.20 -14.87
C PHE A 33 11.26 -4.98 -15.96
N LEU A 34 10.02 -5.41 -15.71
CA LEU A 34 9.22 -6.13 -16.70
C LEU A 34 8.85 -5.26 -17.90
N TRP A 35 8.57 -3.98 -17.66
CA TRP A 35 8.33 -3.00 -18.72
C TRP A 35 9.56 -2.85 -19.63
N HIS A 36 10.76 -2.77 -19.04
CA HIS A 36 12.00 -2.69 -19.81
C HIS A 36 12.20 -3.92 -20.69
N ILE A 37 11.99 -5.13 -20.14
CA ILE A 37 12.06 -6.38 -20.92
C ILE A 37 11.00 -6.40 -22.04
N ALA A 38 9.77 -5.98 -21.76
CA ALA A 38 8.72 -5.92 -22.76
C ALA A 38 9.06 -4.93 -23.89
N ALA A 39 9.74 -3.82 -23.57
CA ALA A 39 10.21 -2.82 -24.52
C ALA A 39 11.23 -3.40 -25.49
N GLU A 40 12.26 -4.07 -24.95
CA GLU A 40 13.32 -4.66 -25.76
C GLU A 40 12.79 -5.72 -26.73
N ASN A 41 11.75 -6.46 -26.32
CA ASN A 41 11.13 -7.49 -27.14
C ASN A 41 10.02 -6.97 -28.08
N ASN A 42 9.80 -5.65 -28.16
CA ASN A 42 8.70 -5.04 -28.92
C ASN A 42 7.32 -5.65 -28.60
N ALA A 43 7.13 -6.06 -27.33
CA ALA A 43 5.92 -6.71 -26.89
C ALA A 43 4.78 -5.69 -26.67
N ASN A 44 3.55 -6.17 -26.65
CA ASN A 44 2.38 -5.31 -26.39
C ASN A 44 2.37 -4.86 -24.92
N MET A 45 2.86 -3.65 -24.70
CA MET A 45 2.93 -2.97 -23.43
C MET A 45 1.62 -2.90 -22.65
N TYR A 46 0.52 -2.66 -23.36
CA TYR A 46 -0.80 -2.62 -22.76
C TYR A 46 -1.19 -3.97 -22.16
N LEU A 47 -0.88 -5.08 -22.85
CA LEU A 47 -1.18 -6.40 -22.32
C LEU A 47 -0.28 -6.75 -21.11
N TYR A 48 1.01 -6.42 -21.19
CA TYR A 48 1.98 -6.73 -20.13
C TYR A 48 1.70 -5.99 -18.82
N GLN A 49 1.28 -4.72 -18.88
CA GLN A 49 0.92 -3.99 -17.67
C GLN A 49 -0.23 -4.67 -16.90
N TRP A 50 -1.20 -5.22 -17.61
CA TRP A 50 -2.33 -5.92 -17.00
C TRP A 50 -1.95 -7.31 -16.48
N TRP A 51 -1.07 -8.04 -17.17
CA TRP A 51 -0.53 -9.30 -16.65
C TRP A 51 0.23 -9.10 -15.35
N TYR A 52 1.10 -8.09 -15.32
CA TYR A 52 1.79 -7.71 -14.10
C TYR A 52 0.78 -7.36 -13.01
N PHE A 53 -0.19 -6.49 -13.31
CA PHE A 53 -1.19 -6.06 -12.34
C PHE A 53 -1.91 -7.26 -11.73
N TRP A 54 -2.49 -8.13 -12.55
CA TRP A 54 -3.26 -9.27 -12.02
C TRP A 54 -2.41 -10.23 -11.19
N ILE A 55 -1.18 -10.53 -11.61
CA ILE A 55 -0.31 -11.46 -10.89
C ILE A 55 0.20 -10.83 -9.59
N TRP A 56 0.84 -9.66 -9.71
CA TRP A 56 1.50 -9.01 -8.58
C TRP A 56 0.52 -8.45 -7.58
N GLU A 57 -0.53 -7.75 -8.05
CA GLU A 57 -1.50 -7.11 -7.17
C GLU A 57 -2.31 -8.15 -6.40
N SER A 58 -2.68 -9.27 -7.03
CA SER A 58 -3.34 -10.38 -6.32
C SER A 58 -2.46 -10.93 -5.20
N PHE A 59 -1.16 -11.13 -5.46
CA PHE A 59 -0.22 -11.55 -4.44
C PHE A 59 -0.10 -10.52 -3.31
N TYR A 60 0.07 -9.24 -3.67
CA TYR A 60 0.20 -8.11 -2.76
C TYR A 60 -1.01 -8.02 -1.81
N VAL A 61 -2.22 -7.99 -2.37
CA VAL A 61 -3.49 -7.93 -1.63
C VAL A 61 -3.64 -9.13 -0.68
N ILE A 62 -3.45 -10.36 -1.18
CA ILE A 62 -3.60 -11.57 -0.36
C ILE A 62 -2.58 -11.59 0.78
N TYR A 63 -1.33 -11.21 0.49
CA TYR A 63 -0.27 -11.16 1.51
C TYR A 63 -0.61 -10.13 2.60
N LEU A 64 -1.00 -8.91 2.22
CA LEU A 64 -1.35 -7.87 3.19
C LEU A 64 -2.55 -8.24 4.03
N LEU A 65 -3.57 -8.85 3.45
CA LEU A 65 -4.72 -9.36 4.21
C LEU A 65 -4.31 -10.44 5.23
N LYS A 66 -3.38 -11.34 4.86
CA LYS A 66 -2.84 -12.33 5.80
C LYS A 66 -2.06 -11.66 6.94
N VAL A 67 -1.18 -10.70 6.64
CA VAL A 67 -0.43 -9.98 7.67
C VAL A 67 -1.38 -9.18 8.56
N ARG A 68 -2.35 -8.49 7.99
CA ARG A 68 -3.40 -7.77 8.72
C ARG A 68 -4.16 -8.70 9.68
N ASN A 69 -4.43 -9.94 9.29
CA ASN A 69 -5.11 -10.91 10.15
C ASN A 69 -4.31 -11.33 11.40
N THR A 70 -3.00 -11.10 11.42
CA THR A 70 -2.16 -11.37 12.60
C THR A 70 -2.27 -10.30 13.69
N ILE A 71 -2.80 -9.11 13.38
CA ILE A 71 -2.96 -8.01 14.33
C ILE A 71 -4.18 -8.28 15.24
N PRO A 72 -4.08 -8.35 16.58
CA PRO A 72 -5.20 -8.71 17.45
C PRO A 72 -6.45 -7.83 17.25
N LYS A 73 -7.65 -8.43 17.17
CA LYS A 73 -8.92 -7.69 16.98
C LYS A 73 -9.24 -6.68 18.09
N LYS A 74 -8.74 -6.91 19.31
CA LYS A 74 -8.88 -5.99 20.45
C LYS A 74 -8.12 -4.67 20.21
N GLU A 75 -7.09 -4.73 19.39
CA GLU A 75 -6.35 -3.58 18.87
C GLU A 75 -6.99 -3.06 17.58
N ARG A 76 -8.22 -3.44 17.21
CA ARG A 76 -8.92 -2.96 16.00
C ARG A 76 -10.18 -2.18 16.39
N ILE A 77 -10.05 -0.94 16.86
CA ILE A 77 -11.17 -0.05 17.21
C ILE A 77 -11.44 1.04 16.17
N ASN A 78 -12.70 1.15 15.74
CA ASN A 78 -13.33 2.10 14.80
C ASN A 78 -12.63 3.48 14.61
N PRO A 79 -12.43 3.95 13.36
CA PRO A 79 -11.74 5.20 13.09
C PRO A 79 -12.71 6.36 13.27
N LYS A 80 -12.23 7.53 13.69
CA LYS A 80 -12.95 8.76 13.35
C LYS A 80 -12.84 8.91 11.84
N LYS A 81 -13.94 8.79 11.10
CA LYS A 81 -14.07 8.76 9.62
C LYS A 81 -13.31 9.85 8.81
N ARG A 82 -12.70 10.84 9.47
CA ARG A 82 -12.19 12.09 8.88
C ARG A 82 -10.85 11.94 8.11
N PRO A 83 -9.83 11.21 8.59
CA PRO A 83 -8.55 11.09 7.87
C PRO A 83 -8.67 10.29 6.55
N ILE A 84 -9.56 9.29 6.52
CA ILE A 84 -9.78 8.44 5.35
C ILE A 84 -10.30 9.26 4.17
N ILE A 85 -11.17 10.24 4.44
CA ILE A 85 -11.72 11.12 3.40
C ILE A 85 -10.60 11.92 2.73
N TYR A 86 -9.64 12.46 3.50
CA TYR A 86 -8.52 13.21 2.93
C TYR A 86 -7.60 12.34 2.07
N TRP A 87 -7.33 11.10 2.48
CA TRP A 87 -6.52 10.15 1.69
C TRP A 87 -7.22 9.69 0.42
N VAL A 88 -8.54 9.44 0.49
CA VAL A 88 -9.35 9.10 -0.69
C VAL A 88 -9.41 10.29 -1.65
N ILE A 89 -9.61 11.52 -1.15
CA ILE A 89 -9.57 12.74 -1.96
C ILE A 89 -8.19 12.94 -2.59
N LEU A 90 -7.10 12.70 -1.84
CA LEU A 90 -5.74 12.78 -2.37
C LEU A 90 -5.53 11.78 -3.52
N GLY A 91 -5.93 10.51 -3.35
CA GLY A 91 -5.85 9.50 -4.40
C GLY A 91 -6.65 9.87 -5.64
N ILE A 92 -7.89 10.35 -5.47
CA ILE A 92 -8.73 10.84 -6.57
C ILE A 92 -8.08 12.05 -7.26
N THR A 93 -7.49 12.96 -6.50
CA THR A 93 -6.82 14.16 -7.04
C THR A 93 -5.60 13.77 -7.88
N LEU A 94 -4.79 12.81 -7.42
CA LEU A 94 -3.63 12.32 -8.16
C LEU A 94 -4.05 11.64 -9.48
N VAL A 95 -5.11 10.83 -9.45
CA VAL A 95 -5.69 10.22 -10.66
C VAL A 95 -6.29 11.27 -11.60
N ALA A 96 -6.95 12.29 -11.07
CA ALA A 96 -7.51 13.38 -11.88
C ALA A 96 -6.40 14.23 -12.52
N LEU A 97 -5.34 14.54 -11.79
CA LEU A 97 -4.17 15.25 -12.30
C LEU A 97 -3.42 14.43 -13.37
N SER A 98 -3.40 13.09 -13.25
CA SER A 98 -2.80 12.23 -14.27
C SER A 98 -3.59 12.17 -15.60
N GLN A 99 -4.78 12.80 -15.67
CA GLN A 99 -5.54 12.97 -16.91
C GLN A 99 -5.10 14.18 -17.74
N SER A 100 -4.21 15.03 -17.21
CA SER A 100 -3.75 16.23 -17.93
C SER A 100 -2.67 15.92 -18.98
N SER A 101 -3.14 15.75 -20.22
CA SER A 101 -2.51 16.17 -21.49
C SER A 101 -1.04 15.84 -21.78
N PHE A 102 -0.57 14.62 -21.50
CA PHE A 102 0.63 14.10 -22.17
C PHE A 102 0.34 12.74 -22.79
N SER A 103 0.60 12.62 -24.10
CA SER A 103 0.40 11.44 -24.97
C SER A 103 1.38 10.30 -24.69
N VAL A 104 1.77 10.11 -23.43
CA VAL A 104 2.57 8.97 -22.98
C VAL A 104 1.56 7.87 -22.67
N GLU A 105 1.77 6.66 -23.19
CA GLU A 105 0.93 5.50 -22.89
C GLU A 105 0.69 5.42 -21.38
N ARG A 106 -0.58 5.61 -20.95
CA ARG A 106 -0.90 5.65 -19.52
C ARG A 106 -0.70 4.27 -18.91
N PHE A 107 0.05 4.23 -17.83
CA PHE A 107 0.24 3.05 -17.00
C PHE A 107 -0.96 2.87 -16.05
N LEU A 108 -2.12 2.51 -16.61
CA LEU A 108 -3.36 2.31 -15.85
C LEU A 108 -3.18 1.27 -14.74
N ALA A 109 -2.39 0.21 -14.99
CA ALA A 109 -2.04 -0.77 -13.97
C ALA A 109 -1.39 -0.12 -12.74
N LEU A 110 -0.49 0.85 -12.93
CA LEU A 110 0.23 1.52 -11.87
C LEU A 110 -0.70 2.48 -11.10
N ASP A 111 -1.60 3.17 -11.81
CA ASP A 111 -2.66 3.97 -11.20
C ASP A 111 -3.52 3.12 -10.25
N TYR A 112 -3.97 1.94 -10.70
CA TYR A 112 -4.76 1.02 -9.87
C TYR A 112 -3.96 0.45 -8.69
N SER A 113 -2.70 0.04 -8.91
CA SER A 113 -1.83 -0.42 -7.83
C SER A 113 -1.60 0.68 -6.79
N PHE A 114 -1.47 1.95 -7.21
CA PHE A 114 -1.34 3.07 -6.30
C PHE A 114 -2.63 3.33 -5.48
N ILE A 115 -3.80 3.18 -6.10
CA ILE A 115 -5.09 3.24 -5.39
C ILE A 115 -5.15 2.15 -4.32
N ILE A 116 -4.80 0.90 -4.65
CA ILE A 116 -4.85 -0.23 -3.72
C ILE A 116 -3.84 -0.03 -2.58
N PHE A 117 -2.61 0.36 -2.91
CA PHE A 117 -1.61 0.76 -1.92
C PHE A 117 -2.14 1.84 -0.98
N SER A 118 -2.74 2.90 -1.51
CA SER A 118 -3.28 4.01 -0.71
C SER A 118 -4.38 3.54 0.24
N LEU A 119 -5.24 2.62 -0.20
CA LEU A 119 -6.28 2.02 0.65
C LEU A 119 -5.68 1.22 1.81
N PHE A 120 -4.70 0.36 1.53
CA PHE A 120 -4.02 -0.40 2.59
C PHE A 120 -3.22 0.52 3.51
N LEU A 121 -2.60 1.57 2.96
CA LEU A 121 -1.80 2.52 3.71
C LEU A 121 -2.70 3.28 4.68
N ALA A 122 -3.86 3.75 4.22
CA ALA A 122 -4.88 4.36 5.07
C ALA A 122 -5.38 3.39 6.15
N ASP A 123 -5.61 2.11 5.82
CA ASP A 123 -5.93 1.05 6.80
C ASP A 123 -4.80 0.83 7.82
N SER A 124 -3.53 1.02 7.42
CA SER A 124 -2.37 0.86 8.29
C SER A 124 -2.08 2.04 9.23
N TYR A 125 -2.46 3.26 8.86
CA TYR A 125 -2.37 4.48 9.70
C TYR A 125 -3.48 4.57 10.73
N TRP A 126 -4.34 3.57 10.76
CA TRP A 126 -5.20 3.31 11.87
C TRP A 126 -4.34 2.91 13.09
N ASP A 127 -3.76 3.91 13.76
CA ASP A 127 -2.90 3.72 14.93
C ASP A 127 -3.74 3.70 16.23
N PHE A 128 -3.37 2.76 17.10
CA PHE A 128 -4.07 2.26 18.28
C PHE A 128 -3.33 2.59 19.58
N THR A 129 -2.56 3.67 19.59
CA THR A 129 -1.80 4.08 20.76
C THR A 129 -2.65 4.93 21.72
N GLN A 130 -3.24 4.23 22.68
CA GLN A 130 -3.62 4.70 24.02
C GLN A 130 -4.69 5.81 24.15
N THR A 131 -5.93 5.41 24.43
CA THR A 131 -6.58 6.00 25.62
C THR A 131 -6.12 5.23 26.83
N ILE A 132 -5.05 5.74 27.44
CA ILE A 132 -4.68 5.46 28.82
C ILE A 132 -5.96 5.49 29.66
N THR A 133 -6.17 4.41 30.40
CA THR A 133 -6.93 4.34 31.65
C THR A 133 -7.24 5.71 32.26
N LYS A 134 -8.45 6.19 32.02
CA LYS A 134 -9.26 7.00 32.94
C LYS A 134 -10.66 6.39 32.80
N THR A 135 -11.28 5.76 33.79
CA THR A 135 -11.23 5.90 35.23
C THR A 135 -11.84 4.63 35.82
#